data_AF-A0A455SDI1-F1
#
_entry.id   AF-A0A455SDI1-F1
#
_cell.length_a   1.000
_cell.length_b   1.000
_cell.length_c   1.000
_cell.angle_alpha   90.00
_cell.angle_beta   90.00
_cell.angle_gamma   90.00
#
_symmetry.space_group_name_H-M   'P 1'
#
loop_
_entity.id
_entity.type
_entity.pdbx_description
1 polymer ?
#
loop_
_entity_poly.entity_id
_entity_poly.type
_entity_poly.pdbx_seq_one_letter_code
_entity_poly.pdbx_strand_id
1 'polypeptide(L)'
;MPPFFPKATLLTLLHLAREEELSWISTLSDPEKEALGTVERWSAKEVLAHISAWKERTSEHIQQAEHGDPPTSLNSTEQTDALNARIFAAAQRRTWETVAMQAENAFRELLMLVEYLPEEQLSDPVHFPSLQGEPLWPQILSTGVKHSYRHIAAFLLQQGKCDDALHLYDRMIGIMRRRDLPANELGRAIYQQAEIAMKAGADREAVTLLHEARRLQPEVATWVQQNHTFEPFRTDSALQAL
;
A
#
# COMPACT_ATOMS: atom_id res chain seq x y z
N MET A 1 -10.71 20.86 5.03
CA MET A 1 -11.57 19.69 4.75
C MET A 1 -10.72 18.69 4.00
N PRO A 2 -10.76 17.40 4.37
CA PRO A 2 -10.11 16.37 3.58
C PRO A 2 -10.70 16.40 2.17
N PRO A 3 -9.89 16.12 1.14
CA PRO A 3 -10.39 16.17 -0.22
C PRO A 3 -11.38 15.03 -0.44
N PHE A 4 -12.43 15.32 -1.20
CA PHE A 4 -13.40 14.33 -1.65
C PHE A 4 -12.69 13.27 -2.53
N PHE A 5 -13.07 12.01 -2.35
CA PHE A 5 -12.53 10.90 -3.13
C PHE A 5 -13.69 10.09 -3.74
N PRO A 6 -13.83 10.05 -5.08
CA PRO A 6 -14.94 9.33 -5.70
C PRO A 6 -14.88 7.82 -5.36
N LYS A 7 -15.98 7.28 -4.85
CA LYS A 7 -16.14 5.85 -4.53
C LYS A 7 -15.87 4.98 -5.75
N ALA A 8 -16.35 5.38 -6.92
CA ALA A 8 -16.09 4.67 -8.18
C ALA A 8 -14.59 4.55 -8.50
N THR A 9 -13.81 5.59 -8.18
CA THR A 9 -12.35 5.55 -8.33
C THR A 9 -11.71 4.61 -7.30
N LEU A 10 -12.19 4.63 -6.05
CA LEU A 10 -11.70 3.76 -4.99
C LEU A 10 -11.93 2.28 -5.32
N LEU A 11 -13.15 1.93 -5.77
CA LEU A 11 -13.50 0.58 -6.22
C LEU A 11 -12.65 0.15 -7.43
N THR A 12 -12.44 1.03 -8.41
CA THR A 12 -11.55 0.74 -9.55
C THR A 12 -10.14 0.38 -9.07
N LEU A 13 -9.59 1.15 -8.13
CA LEU A 13 -8.24 0.94 -7.61
C LEU A 13 -8.15 -0.34 -6.75
N LEU A 14 -9.19 -0.67 -5.99
CA LEU A 14 -9.28 -1.93 -5.24
C LEU A 14 -9.27 -3.14 -6.17
N HIS A 15 -10.10 -3.12 -7.23
CA HIS A 15 -10.10 -4.19 -8.23
C HIS A 15 -8.74 -4.32 -8.92
N LEU A 16 -8.13 -3.21 -9.31
CA LEU A 16 -6.80 -3.24 -9.92
C LEU A 16 -5.75 -3.83 -8.96
N ALA A 17 -5.75 -3.43 -7.69
CA ALA A 17 -4.84 -4.01 -6.70
C ALA A 17 -5.04 -5.54 -6.56
N ARG A 18 -6.28 -6.01 -6.62
CA ARG A 18 -6.57 -7.44 -6.62
C ARG A 18 -6.08 -8.15 -7.87
N GLU A 19 -6.26 -7.54 -9.04
CA GLU A 19 -5.75 -8.07 -10.30
C GLU A 19 -4.23 -8.17 -10.29
N GLU A 20 -3.51 -7.18 -9.75
CA GLU A 20 -2.05 -7.26 -9.61
C GLU A 20 -1.61 -8.36 -8.64
N GLU A 21 -2.31 -8.53 -7.52
CA GLU A 21 -2.04 -9.63 -6.60
C GLU A 21 -2.20 -10.99 -7.28
N LEU A 22 -3.31 -11.19 -8.00
CA LEU A 22 -3.58 -12.43 -8.73
C LEU A 22 -2.56 -12.66 -9.84
N SER A 23 -2.19 -11.60 -10.57
CA SER A 23 -1.15 -11.65 -11.59
C SER A 23 0.18 -12.07 -10.99
N TRP A 24 0.61 -11.42 -9.91
CA TRP A 24 1.84 -11.78 -9.19
C TRP A 24 1.80 -13.23 -8.69
N ILE A 25 0.71 -13.65 -8.04
CA ILE A 25 0.50 -15.02 -7.55
C ILE A 25 0.64 -16.04 -8.69
N SER A 26 0.11 -15.74 -9.88
CA SER A 26 0.16 -16.65 -11.03
C SER A 26 1.59 -16.88 -11.56
N THR A 27 2.52 -15.97 -11.26
CA THR A 27 3.94 -16.11 -11.65
C THR A 27 4.75 -16.97 -10.69
N LEU A 28 4.22 -17.29 -9.51
CA LEU A 28 4.94 -18.04 -8.48
C LEU A 28 4.94 -19.54 -8.78
N SER A 29 6.12 -20.13 -8.77
CA SER A 29 6.32 -21.57 -8.79
C SER A 29 5.93 -22.22 -7.46
N ASP A 30 5.67 -23.53 -7.46
CA ASP A 30 5.33 -24.26 -6.23
C ASP A 30 6.44 -24.17 -5.16
N PRO A 31 7.74 -24.26 -5.49
CA PRO A 31 8.79 -24.00 -4.52
C PRO A 31 8.76 -22.58 -3.92
N GLU A 32 8.40 -21.55 -4.70
CA GLU A 32 8.28 -20.17 -4.18
C GLU A 32 7.08 -20.01 -3.25
N LYS A 33 5.98 -20.71 -3.53
CA LYS A 33 4.77 -20.73 -2.68
C LYS A 33 5.01 -21.39 -1.32
N GLU A 34 5.86 -22.43 -1.30
CA GLU A 34 6.20 -23.17 -0.09
C GLU A 34 7.46 -22.67 0.62
N ALA A 35 8.21 -21.75 0.01
CA ALA A 35 9.41 -21.18 0.62
C ALA A 35 9.11 -20.47 1.95
N LEU A 36 10.09 -20.53 2.86
CA LEU A 36 10.10 -19.79 4.11
C LEU A 36 11.10 -18.64 4.01
N GLY A 37 10.66 -17.44 4.39
CA GLY A 37 11.52 -16.27 4.43
C GLY A 37 12.25 -16.12 5.76
N THR A 38 13.06 -15.06 5.84
CA THR A 38 13.58 -14.52 7.10
C THR A 38 12.89 -13.21 7.42
N VAL A 39 13.08 -12.65 8.60
CA VAL A 39 12.46 -11.36 8.97
C VAL A 39 12.93 -10.20 8.08
N GLU A 40 14.12 -10.31 7.49
CA GLU A 40 14.69 -9.35 6.53
C GLU A 40 14.27 -9.61 5.09
N ARG A 41 13.92 -10.86 4.76
CA ARG A 41 13.61 -11.31 3.39
C ARG A 41 12.43 -12.27 3.40
N TRP A 42 11.23 -11.69 3.43
CA TRP A 42 9.99 -12.46 3.46
C TRP A 42 9.81 -13.29 2.18
N SER A 43 9.20 -14.47 2.32
CA SER A 43 8.73 -15.28 1.20
C SER A 43 7.43 -14.70 0.62
N ALA A 44 7.02 -15.22 -0.54
CA ALA A 44 5.76 -14.82 -1.15
C ALA A 44 4.57 -15.09 -0.21
N LYS A 45 4.62 -16.18 0.55
CA LYS A 45 3.56 -16.57 1.49
C LYS A 45 3.42 -15.57 2.64
N GLU A 46 4.54 -15.12 3.20
CA GLU A 46 4.54 -14.13 4.29
C GLU A 46 4.11 -12.74 3.80
N VAL A 47 4.53 -12.35 2.59
CA VAL A 47 4.07 -11.11 1.94
C VAL A 47 2.56 -11.12 1.73
N LEU A 48 2.01 -12.19 1.16
CA LEU A 48 0.57 -12.31 0.90
C LEU A 48 -0.23 -12.32 2.21
N ALA A 49 0.24 -13.04 3.23
CA ALA A 49 -0.39 -13.05 4.55
C ALA A 49 -0.41 -11.65 5.18
N HIS A 50 0.68 -10.90 5.07
CA HIS A 50 0.76 -9.54 5.58
C HIS A 50 -0.19 -8.59 4.87
N ILE A 51 -0.22 -8.59 3.53
CA ILE A 51 -1.18 -7.77 2.76
C ILE A 51 -2.62 -8.09 3.19
N SER A 52 -2.94 -9.38 3.36
CA SER A 52 -4.28 -9.84 3.74
C SER A 52 -4.68 -9.35 5.13
N ALA A 53 -3.81 -9.48 6.12
CA ALA A 53 -4.07 -9.06 7.49
C ALA A 53 -4.33 -7.54 7.61
N TRP A 54 -3.65 -6.72 6.81
CA TRP A 54 -3.91 -5.27 6.80
C TRP A 54 -5.23 -4.88 6.14
N LYS A 55 -5.72 -5.68 5.18
CA LYS A 55 -7.08 -5.52 4.63
C LYS A 55 -8.14 -5.94 5.65
N GLU A 56 -7.97 -7.09 6.30
CA GLU A 56 -8.86 -7.56 7.39
C GLU A 56 -8.99 -6.48 8.47
N ARG A 57 -7.86 -5.94 8.94
CA ARG A 57 -7.85 -4.86 9.92
C ARG A 57 -8.55 -3.59 9.45
N THR A 58 -8.52 -3.31 8.14
CA THR A 58 -9.23 -2.15 7.58
C THR A 58 -10.72 -2.41 7.53
N SER A 59 -11.15 -3.62 7.19
CA SER A 59 -12.56 -4.05 7.29
C SER A 59 -13.07 -3.95 8.73
N GLU A 60 -12.30 -4.45 9.70
CA GLU A 60 -12.61 -4.33 11.14
C GLU A 60 -12.76 -2.86 11.55
N HIS A 61 -11.90 -1.97 11.07
CA HIS A 61 -11.97 -0.55 11.40
C HIS A 61 -13.23 0.12 10.82
N ILE A 62 -13.60 -0.22 9.59
CA ILE A 62 -14.84 0.26 8.98
C ILE A 62 -16.04 -0.21 9.80
N GLN A 63 -16.10 -1.49 10.15
CA GLN A 63 -17.18 -2.07 10.95
C GLN A 63 -17.26 -1.44 12.35
N GLN A 64 -16.12 -1.15 12.99
CA GLN A 64 -16.08 -0.44 14.27
C GLN A 64 -16.65 0.97 14.15
N ALA A 65 -16.29 1.70 13.08
CA ALA A 65 -16.83 3.02 12.82
C ALA A 65 -18.36 2.99 12.63
N GLU A 66 -18.89 2.01 11.88
CA GLU A 66 -20.34 1.84 11.69
C GLU A 66 -21.10 1.53 12.98
N HIS A 67 -20.53 0.71 13.87
CA HIS A 67 -21.14 0.39 15.17
C HIS A 67 -20.94 1.48 16.23
N GLY A 68 -20.12 2.50 15.96
CA GLY A 68 -19.72 3.50 16.95
C GLY A 68 -18.77 2.97 18.02
N ASP A 69 -18.13 1.83 17.75
CA ASP A 69 -17.13 1.23 18.63
C ASP A 69 -15.81 2.01 18.56
N PRO A 70 -15.02 2.04 19.65
CA PRO A 70 -13.71 2.66 19.62
C PRO A 70 -12.80 1.91 18.63
N PRO A 71 -12.00 2.63 17.82
CA PRO A 71 -11.10 1.99 16.87
C PRO A 71 -10.05 1.16 17.61
N THR A 72 -9.76 -0.04 17.10
CA THR A 72 -8.62 -0.82 17.57
C THR A 72 -7.34 -0.24 16.96
N SER A 73 -6.87 0.88 17.49
CA SER A 73 -5.71 1.58 16.96
C SER A 73 -4.40 0.91 17.37
N LEU A 74 -3.45 0.85 16.43
CA LEU A 74 -2.04 0.59 16.73
C LEU A 74 -1.38 1.95 16.94
N ASN A 75 -1.12 2.28 18.20
CA ASN A 75 -0.69 3.63 18.60
C ASN A 75 0.83 3.78 18.67
N SER A 76 1.59 2.73 18.34
CA SER A 76 3.05 2.77 18.31
C SER A 76 3.63 1.87 17.23
N THR A 77 4.87 2.17 16.83
CA THR A 77 5.69 1.32 15.96
C THR A 77 5.87 -0.06 16.57
N GLU A 78 6.13 -0.16 17.88
CA GLU A 78 6.28 -1.43 18.58
C GLU A 78 5.04 -2.34 18.48
N GLN A 79 3.84 -1.78 18.61
CA GLN A 79 2.60 -2.55 18.45
C GLN A 79 2.42 -3.04 17.02
N THR A 80 2.78 -2.20 16.04
CA THR A 80 2.75 -2.54 14.62
C THR A 80 3.74 -3.64 14.29
N ASP A 81 4.97 -3.54 14.78
CA ASP A 81 6.02 -4.54 14.59
C ASP A 81 5.67 -5.86 15.27
N ALA A 82 5.09 -5.82 16.48
CA ALA A 82 4.63 -7.01 17.18
C ALA A 82 3.50 -7.72 16.42
N LEU A 83 2.57 -6.98 15.81
CA LEU A 83 1.54 -7.55 14.95
C LEU A 83 2.17 -8.18 13.69
N ASN A 84 3.07 -7.46 13.02
CA ASN A 84 3.76 -7.96 11.82
C ASN A 84 4.54 -9.25 12.10
N ALA A 85 5.24 -9.31 13.23
CA ALA A 85 5.96 -10.52 13.67
C ALA A 85 5.02 -11.71 13.92
N ARG A 86 3.84 -11.48 14.49
CA ARG A 86 2.82 -12.52 14.68
C ARG A 86 2.26 -13.01 13.33
N ILE A 87 1.98 -12.10 12.40
CA ILE A 87 1.51 -12.45 11.06
C ILE A 87 2.55 -13.30 10.32
N PHE A 88 3.81 -12.87 10.33
CA PHE A 88 4.94 -13.60 9.77
C PHE A 88 5.04 -15.03 10.34
N ALA A 89 5.10 -15.16 11.67
CA ALA A 89 5.20 -16.46 12.34
C ALA A 89 3.98 -17.36 12.09
N ALA A 90 2.78 -16.78 11.95
CA ALA A 90 1.57 -17.53 11.60
C ALA A 90 1.62 -18.03 10.15
N ALA A 91 2.08 -17.20 9.21
CA ALA A 91 2.19 -17.54 7.79
C ALA A 91 3.14 -18.72 7.55
N GLN A 92 4.26 -18.79 8.27
CA GLN A 92 5.21 -19.92 8.17
C GLN A 92 4.60 -21.29 8.52
N ARG A 93 3.55 -21.31 9.33
CA ARG A 93 2.86 -22.54 9.77
C ARG A 93 1.65 -22.91 8.92
N ARG A 94 1.29 -22.08 7.94
CA ARG A 94 0.13 -22.27 7.07
C ARG A 94 0.58 -22.76 5.69
N THR A 95 -0.29 -23.50 5.01
CA THR A 95 -0.09 -23.84 3.59
C THR A 95 -0.33 -22.62 2.72
N TRP A 96 0.20 -22.65 1.50
CA TRP A 96 -0.09 -21.61 0.52
C TRP A 96 -1.60 -21.41 0.30
N GLU A 97 -2.37 -22.49 0.17
CA GLU A 97 -3.82 -22.45 -0.10
C GLU A 97 -4.58 -21.75 1.03
N THR A 98 -4.16 -21.98 2.28
CA THR A 98 -4.77 -21.34 3.45
C THR A 98 -4.55 -19.83 3.40
N VAL A 99 -3.33 -19.39 3.08
CA VAL A 99 -2.99 -17.96 2.97
C VAL A 99 -3.68 -17.32 1.76
N ALA A 100 -3.73 -18.02 0.62
CA ALA A 100 -4.43 -17.54 -0.58
C ALA A 100 -5.94 -17.39 -0.36
N MET A 101 -6.56 -18.35 0.34
CA MET A 101 -7.97 -18.27 0.74
C MET A 101 -8.23 -17.11 1.70
N GLN A 102 -7.31 -16.87 2.65
CA GLN A 102 -7.37 -15.71 3.54
C GLN A 102 -7.32 -14.40 2.73
N ALA A 103 -6.40 -14.29 1.76
CA ALA A 103 -6.28 -13.11 0.91
C ALA A 103 -7.54 -12.83 0.09
N GLU A 104 -8.16 -13.88 -0.46
CA GLU A 104 -9.42 -13.76 -1.18
C GLU A 104 -10.55 -13.26 -0.28
N ASN A 105 -10.69 -13.84 0.92
CA ASN A 105 -11.71 -13.42 1.88
C ASN A 105 -11.50 -11.98 2.36
N ALA A 106 -10.27 -11.60 2.70
CA ALA A 106 -9.92 -10.26 3.13
C ALA A 106 -10.24 -9.21 2.06
N PHE A 107 -9.94 -9.50 0.78
CA PHE A 107 -10.30 -8.62 -0.33
C PHE A 107 -11.82 -8.53 -0.50
N ARG A 108 -12.51 -9.67 -0.52
CA ARG A 108 -13.97 -9.73 -0.70
C ARG A 108 -14.71 -8.96 0.39
N GLU A 109 -14.30 -9.12 1.64
CA GLU A 109 -14.89 -8.41 2.77
C GLU A 109 -14.70 -6.89 2.66
N LEU A 110 -13.46 -6.44 2.39
CA LEU A 110 -13.18 -5.02 2.23
C LEU A 110 -13.98 -4.43 1.05
N LEU A 111 -14.02 -5.14 -0.09
CA LEU A 111 -14.76 -4.70 -1.26
C LEU A 111 -16.26 -4.55 -0.94
N MET A 112 -16.88 -5.56 -0.32
CA MET A 112 -18.29 -5.52 0.07
C MET A 112 -18.61 -4.33 0.99
N LEU A 113 -17.74 -4.02 1.95
CA LEU A 113 -17.93 -2.86 2.84
C LEU A 113 -17.89 -1.54 2.06
N VAL A 114 -16.91 -1.37 1.16
CA VAL A 114 -16.83 -0.16 0.33
C VAL A 114 -18.01 -0.04 -0.63
N GLU A 115 -18.47 -1.15 -1.21
CA GLU A 115 -19.67 -1.20 -2.05
C GLU A 115 -20.96 -0.87 -1.28
N TYR A 116 -21.06 -1.30 -0.02
CA TYR A 116 -22.21 -1.06 0.83
C TYR A 116 -22.32 0.41 1.28
N LEU A 117 -21.22 1.02 1.72
CA LEU A 117 -21.23 2.38 2.27
C LEU A 117 -21.56 3.46 1.22
N PRO A 118 -22.49 4.39 1.46
CA PRO A 118 -22.66 5.60 0.68
C PRO A 118 -21.35 6.38 0.50
N GLU A 119 -21.20 7.04 -0.66
CA GLU A 119 -19.97 7.77 -1.01
C GLU A 119 -19.68 8.91 -0.01
N GLU A 120 -20.73 9.54 0.51
CA GLU A 120 -20.63 10.57 1.53
C GLU A 120 -20.04 10.02 2.83
N GLN A 121 -20.41 8.80 3.25
CA GLN A 121 -19.85 8.19 4.46
C GLN A 121 -18.36 7.83 4.32
N LEU A 122 -17.91 7.55 3.10
CA LEU A 122 -16.49 7.30 2.82
C LEU A 122 -15.66 8.58 2.89
N SER A 123 -16.26 9.73 2.55
CA SER A 123 -15.57 11.02 2.35
C SER A 123 -15.79 12.05 3.46
N ASP A 124 -16.87 11.92 4.23
CA ASP A 124 -17.21 12.89 5.28
C ASP A 124 -16.40 12.61 6.56
N PRO A 125 -15.47 13.51 6.93
CA PRO A 125 -14.62 13.34 8.11
C PRO A 125 -15.38 13.37 9.44
N VAL A 126 -16.60 13.88 9.47
CA VAL A 126 -17.39 14.02 10.70
C VAL A 126 -18.55 13.02 10.77
N HIS A 127 -18.71 12.17 9.76
CA HIS A 127 -19.79 11.19 9.73
C HIS A 127 -19.67 10.17 10.86
N PHE A 128 -18.46 9.66 11.07
CA PHE A 128 -18.15 8.70 12.14
C PHE A 128 -17.33 9.39 13.24
N PRO A 129 -17.93 9.74 14.39
CA PRO A 129 -17.23 10.46 15.46
C PRO A 129 -16.00 9.72 16.01
N SER A 130 -16.00 8.38 15.96
CA SER A 130 -14.88 7.53 16.40
C SER A 130 -13.60 7.74 15.57
N LEU A 131 -13.72 8.29 14.36
CA LEU A 131 -12.61 8.59 13.45
C LEU A 131 -11.97 9.98 13.68
N GLN A 132 -12.48 10.77 14.63
CA GLN A 132 -11.85 12.01 15.10
C GLN A 132 -11.55 13.04 13.99
N GLY A 133 -12.40 13.14 12.96
CA GLY A 133 -12.22 14.10 11.87
C GLY A 133 -11.47 13.54 10.65
N GLU A 134 -11.21 12.23 10.61
CA GLU A 134 -10.64 11.55 9.46
C GLU A 134 -11.71 10.82 8.65
N PRO A 135 -11.74 10.94 7.31
CA PRO A 135 -12.60 10.14 6.47
C PRO A 135 -12.07 8.69 6.34
N LEU A 136 -12.90 7.77 5.87
CA LEU A 136 -12.51 6.35 5.70
C LEU A 136 -11.61 6.10 4.48
N TRP A 137 -11.84 6.83 3.38
CA TRP A 137 -11.18 6.56 2.10
C TRP A 137 -9.64 6.56 2.15
N PRO A 138 -8.91 7.40 2.92
CA PRO A 138 -7.46 7.42 2.91
C PRO A 138 -6.87 6.10 3.41
N GLN A 139 -7.47 5.52 4.46
CA GLN A 139 -7.03 4.24 4.98
C GLN A 139 -7.33 3.11 3.99
N ILE A 140 -8.52 3.09 3.40
CA ILE A 140 -8.90 2.10 2.38
C ILE A 140 -7.94 2.16 1.18
N LEU A 141 -7.63 3.36 0.69
CA LEU A 141 -6.65 3.54 -0.38
C LEU A 141 -5.25 3.11 0.05
N SER A 142 -4.85 3.39 1.29
CA SER A 142 -3.54 3.03 1.81
C SER A 142 -3.37 1.52 1.90
N THR A 143 -4.24 0.82 2.63
CA THR A 143 -4.10 -0.61 2.94
C THR A 143 -4.71 -1.52 1.89
N GLY A 144 -5.84 -1.13 1.30
CA GLY A 144 -6.54 -1.91 0.28
C GLY A 144 -5.91 -1.83 -1.10
N VAL A 145 -5.16 -0.75 -1.39
CA VAL A 145 -4.53 -0.52 -2.70
C VAL A 145 -3.02 -0.40 -2.56
N LYS A 146 -2.51 0.74 -2.06
CA LYS A 146 -1.08 1.10 -2.13
C LYS A 146 -0.18 0.09 -1.40
N HIS A 147 -0.67 -0.54 -0.35
CA HIS A 147 0.07 -1.53 0.45
C HIS A 147 0.43 -2.78 -0.36
N SER A 148 -0.48 -3.29 -1.18
CA SER A 148 -0.21 -4.42 -2.07
C SER A 148 0.93 -4.12 -3.04
N TYR A 149 0.86 -2.96 -3.70
CA TYR A 149 1.92 -2.51 -4.62
C TYR A 149 3.28 -2.40 -3.94
N ARG A 150 3.33 -1.76 -2.76
CA ARG A 150 4.58 -1.60 -2.01
C ARG A 150 5.23 -2.93 -1.69
N HIS A 151 4.47 -3.89 -1.18
CA HIS A 151 5.03 -5.17 -0.73
C HIS A 151 5.34 -6.14 -1.88
N ILE A 152 4.52 -6.16 -2.93
CA ILE A 152 4.82 -6.92 -4.13
C ILE A 152 6.07 -6.36 -4.82
N ALA A 153 6.18 -5.03 -4.96
CA ALA A 153 7.39 -4.43 -5.53
C ALA A 153 8.64 -4.73 -4.69
N ALA A 154 8.55 -4.67 -3.36
CA ALA A 154 9.65 -5.04 -2.48
C ALA A 154 10.06 -6.51 -2.65
N PHE A 155 9.10 -7.42 -2.78
CA PHE A 155 9.35 -8.83 -3.09
C PHE A 155 10.04 -9.00 -4.46
N LEU A 156 9.56 -8.30 -5.50
CA LEU A 156 10.16 -8.36 -6.84
C LEU A 156 11.61 -7.85 -6.84
N LEU A 157 11.89 -6.72 -6.17
CA LEU A 157 13.25 -6.21 -5.98
C LEU A 157 14.14 -7.22 -5.25
N GLN A 158 13.63 -7.90 -4.22
CA GLN A 158 14.36 -8.96 -3.51
C GLN A 158 14.76 -10.13 -4.42
N GLN A 159 13.98 -10.39 -5.48
CA GLN A 159 14.25 -11.41 -6.49
C GLN A 159 15.11 -10.88 -7.66
N GLY A 160 15.55 -9.61 -7.61
CA GLY A 160 16.27 -8.95 -8.71
C GLY A 160 15.38 -8.62 -9.91
N LYS A 161 14.06 -8.71 -9.79
CA LYS A 161 13.07 -8.40 -10.83
C LYS A 161 12.74 -6.90 -10.82
N CYS A 162 13.76 -6.07 -11.05
CA CYS A 162 13.67 -4.61 -10.96
C CYS A 162 12.66 -4.02 -11.96
N ASP A 163 12.69 -4.48 -13.21
CA ASP A 163 11.79 -3.98 -14.26
C ASP A 163 10.32 -4.29 -13.94
N ASP A 164 10.04 -5.49 -13.40
CA ASP A 164 8.70 -5.89 -12.98
C ASP A 164 8.19 -5.00 -11.83
N ALA A 165 9.08 -4.66 -10.86
CA ALA A 165 8.73 -3.80 -9.74
C ALA A 165 8.38 -2.36 -10.19
N LEU A 166 9.10 -1.83 -11.16
CA LEU A 166 8.83 -0.52 -11.77
C LEU A 166 7.52 -0.55 -12.57
N HIS A 167 7.34 -1.56 -13.42
CA HIS A 167 6.15 -1.69 -14.26
C HIS A 167 4.87 -1.83 -13.43
N LEU A 168 4.93 -2.52 -12.29
CA LEU A 168 3.83 -2.62 -11.33
C LEU A 168 3.36 -1.23 -10.88
N TYR A 169 4.27 -0.31 -10.56
CA TYR A 169 3.92 1.05 -10.17
C TYR A 169 3.40 1.90 -11.33
N ASP A 170 3.97 1.76 -12.53
CA ASP A 170 3.52 2.49 -13.72
C ASP A 170 2.03 2.26 -14.01
N ARG A 171 1.54 1.03 -13.82
CA ARG A 171 0.12 0.68 -14.02
C ARG A 171 -0.79 1.41 -13.04
N MET A 172 -0.45 1.41 -11.74
CA MET A 172 -1.22 2.14 -10.72
C MET A 172 -1.20 3.64 -10.98
N ILE A 173 -0.01 4.23 -11.18
CA ILE A 173 0.16 5.67 -11.42
C ILE A 173 -0.57 6.09 -12.70
N GLY A 174 -0.52 5.28 -13.75
CA GLY A 174 -1.26 5.53 -14.98
C GLY A 174 -2.77 5.64 -14.78
N ILE A 175 -3.36 4.79 -13.93
CA ILE A 175 -4.78 4.89 -13.57
C ILE A 175 -5.03 6.10 -12.67
N MET A 176 -4.19 6.32 -11.66
CA MET A 176 -4.31 7.46 -10.75
C MET A 176 -4.26 8.81 -11.50
N ARG A 177 -3.41 8.94 -12.53
CA ARG A 177 -3.33 10.13 -13.40
C ARG A 177 -4.58 10.36 -14.26
N ARG A 178 -5.27 9.29 -14.65
CA ARG A 178 -6.50 9.36 -15.47
C ARG A 178 -7.77 9.58 -14.65
N ARG A 179 -7.64 9.65 -13.33
CA ARG A 179 -8.75 9.84 -12.40
C ARG A 179 -8.54 11.16 -11.68
N ASP A 180 -9.63 11.86 -11.37
CA ASP A 180 -9.59 13.14 -10.65
C ASP A 180 -9.32 12.92 -9.16
N LEU A 181 -8.09 12.49 -8.84
CA LEU A 181 -7.63 12.23 -7.50
C LEU A 181 -7.11 13.50 -6.83
N PRO A 182 -7.16 13.57 -5.49
CA PRO A 182 -6.43 14.60 -4.76
C PRO A 182 -4.95 14.60 -5.16
N ALA A 183 -4.41 15.76 -5.53
CA ALA A 183 -3.04 15.88 -6.05
C ALA A 183 -2.00 15.30 -5.08
N ASN A 184 -2.20 15.51 -3.78
CA ASN A 184 -1.33 14.99 -2.73
C ASN A 184 -1.28 13.44 -2.70
N GLU A 185 -2.38 12.75 -3.05
CA GLU A 185 -2.39 11.28 -3.12
C GLU A 185 -1.61 10.76 -4.32
N LEU A 186 -1.73 11.40 -5.47
CA LEU A 186 -0.88 11.10 -6.63
C LEU A 186 0.59 11.38 -6.31
N GLY A 187 0.89 12.52 -5.66
CA GLY A 187 2.24 12.87 -5.23
C GLY A 187 2.86 11.84 -4.28
N ARG A 188 2.10 11.36 -3.29
CA ARG A 188 2.54 10.28 -2.39
C ARG A 188 2.82 8.97 -3.13
N ALA A 189 1.98 8.60 -4.10
CA ALA A 189 2.18 7.38 -4.87
C ALA A 189 3.42 7.47 -5.78
N ILE A 190 3.65 8.63 -6.44
CA ILE A 190 4.85 8.88 -7.25
C ILE A 190 6.12 8.91 -6.38
N TYR A 191 6.05 9.49 -5.18
CA TYR A 191 7.15 9.43 -4.22
C TYR A 191 7.52 7.97 -3.87
N GLN A 192 6.53 7.11 -3.65
CA GLN A 192 6.79 5.68 -3.45
C GLN A 192 7.39 5.00 -4.70
N GLN A 193 6.96 5.36 -5.91
CA GLN A 193 7.58 4.87 -7.14
C GLN A 193 9.05 5.30 -7.22
N ALA A 194 9.38 6.53 -6.82
CA ALA A 194 10.76 7.01 -6.80
C ALA A 194 11.65 6.21 -5.83
N GLU A 195 11.12 5.78 -4.68
CA GLU A 195 11.85 4.88 -3.77
C GLU A 195 12.12 3.52 -4.43
N ILE A 196 11.15 2.96 -5.16
CA ILE A 196 11.31 1.71 -5.90
C ILE A 196 12.35 1.87 -7.01
N ALA A 197 12.28 2.96 -7.78
CA ALA A 197 13.25 3.29 -8.82
C ALA A 197 14.66 3.43 -8.27
N MET A 198 14.82 4.07 -7.12
CA MET A 198 16.13 4.19 -6.46
C MET A 198 16.66 2.82 -6.03
N LYS A 199 15.82 1.97 -5.44
CA LYS A 199 16.21 0.60 -5.05
C LYS A 199 16.50 -0.31 -6.25
N ALA A 200 15.90 -0.02 -7.41
CA ALA A 200 16.15 -0.68 -8.69
C ALA A 200 17.43 -0.20 -9.39
N GLY A 201 18.09 0.87 -8.91
CA GLY A 201 19.24 1.50 -9.56
C GLY A 201 18.88 2.43 -10.74
N ALA A 202 17.62 2.85 -10.83
CA ALA A 202 17.11 3.76 -11.85
C ALA A 202 17.18 5.23 -11.38
N ASP A 203 18.37 5.69 -10.98
CA ASP A 203 18.58 6.95 -10.25
C ASP A 203 18.00 8.19 -10.97
N ARG A 204 18.21 8.29 -12.29
CA ARG A 204 17.70 9.41 -13.09
C ARG A 204 16.17 9.46 -13.13
N GLU A 205 15.55 8.29 -13.20
CA GLU A 205 14.09 8.16 -13.16
C GLU A 205 13.57 8.53 -11.78
N ALA A 206 14.21 8.02 -10.72
CA ALA A 206 13.87 8.36 -9.33
C ALA A 206 13.89 9.88 -9.09
N VAL A 207 14.94 10.58 -9.53
CA VAL A 207 15.03 12.04 -9.40
C VAL A 207 13.90 12.75 -10.16
N THR A 208 13.59 12.30 -11.38
CA THR A 208 12.49 12.88 -12.18
C THR A 208 11.15 12.71 -11.46
N LEU A 209 10.89 11.52 -10.91
CA LEU A 209 9.70 11.21 -10.12
C LEU A 209 9.64 12.06 -8.85
N LEU A 210 10.75 12.27 -8.14
CA LEU A 210 10.78 13.11 -6.93
C LEU A 210 10.41 14.57 -7.22
N HIS A 211 10.87 15.13 -8.34
CA HIS A 211 10.50 16.49 -8.75
C HIS A 211 9.02 16.60 -9.12
N GLU A 212 8.43 15.56 -9.72
CA GLU A 212 6.99 15.49 -9.94
C GLU A 212 6.21 15.35 -8.63
N ALA A 213 6.60 14.41 -7.78
CA ALA A 213 5.99 14.17 -6.49
C ALA A 213 5.97 15.44 -5.64
N ARG A 214 7.08 16.19 -5.59
CA ARG A 214 7.18 17.47 -4.85
C ARG A 214 6.20 18.53 -5.37
N ARG A 215 6.00 18.62 -6.69
CA ARG A 215 5.04 19.58 -7.27
C ARG A 215 3.61 19.29 -6.84
N LEU A 216 3.28 18.01 -6.64
CA LEU A 216 1.96 17.55 -6.22
C LEU A 216 1.79 17.48 -4.70
N GLN A 217 2.90 17.31 -3.98
CA GLN A 217 2.97 17.15 -2.54
C GLN A 217 4.28 17.77 -2.00
N PRO A 218 4.28 19.05 -1.58
CA PRO A 218 5.49 19.76 -1.19
C PRO A 218 6.30 19.12 -0.07
N GLU A 219 5.65 18.39 0.85
CA GLU A 219 6.30 17.68 1.97
C GLU A 219 7.26 16.59 1.54
N VAL A 220 7.23 16.17 0.26
CA VAL A 220 8.21 15.24 -0.33
C VAL A 220 9.65 15.70 -0.08
N ALA A 221 9.93 17.01 -0.12
CA ALA A 221 11.26 17.53 0.17
C ALA A 221 11.74 17.12 1.58
N THR A 222 10.85 17.22 2.57
CA THR A 222 11.12 16.78 3.95
C THR A 222 11.24 15.26 4.05
N TRP A 223 10.36 14.51 3.38
CA TRP A 223 10.39 13.03 3.42
C TRP A 223 11.68 12.46 2.84
N VAL A 224 12.20 13.04 1.75
CA VAL A 224 13.49 12.65 1.16
C VAL A 224 14.65 12.81 2.14
N GLN A 225 14.64 13.87 2.95
CA GLN A 225 15.66 14.11 3.98
C GLN A 225 15.57 13.14 5.17
N GLN A 226 14.41 12.51 5.39
CA GLN A 226 14.18 11.56 6.48
C GLN A 226 14.34 10.10 6.04
N ASN A 227 14.16 9.81 4.76
CA ASN A 227 14.22 8.45 4.24
C ASN A 227 15.65 8.01 3.93
N HIS A 228 16.09 6.92 4.55
CA HIS A 228 17.44 6.36 4.38
C HIS A 228 17.71 5.86 2.95
N THR A 229 16.66 5.51 2.18
CA THR A 229 16.79 5.08 0.78
C THR A 229 17.52 6.12 -0.08
N PHE A 230 17.33 7.42 0.23
CA PHE A 230 17.93 8.51 -0.55
C PHE A 230 19.24 9.03 0.05
N GLU A 231 19.68 8.54 1.22
CA GLU A 231 20.90 9.00 1.91
C GLU A 231 22.14 9.03 1.03
N PRO A 232 22.46 7.98 0.25
CA PRO A 232 23.66 7.97 -0.58
C PRO A 232 23.68 9.07 -1.65
N PHE A 233 22.53 9.67 -1.95
CA PHE A 233 22.32 10.59 -3.07
C PHE A 233 21.97 12.01 -2.62
N ARG A 234 21.90 12.31 -1.32
CA ARG A 234 21.56 13.67 -0.82
C ARG A 234 22.58 14.75 -1.22
N THR A 235 23.79 14.35 -1.60
CA THR A 235 24.83 15.25 -2.12
C THR A 235 24.72 15.49 -3.63
N ASP A 236 23.85 14.76 -4.33
CA ASP A 236 23.57 15.01 -5.75
C ASP A 236 22.82 16.34 -5.90
N SER A 237 23.37 17.24 -6.70
CA SER A 237 22.77 18.54 -7.05
C SER A 237 21.32 18.43 -7.52
N ALA A 238 20.94 17.33 -8.16
CA ALA A 238 19.59 17.13 -8.67
C ALA A 238 18.57 16.80 -7.56
N LEU A 239 19.02 16.16 -6.46
CA LEU A 239 18.25 15.97 -5.24
C LEU A 239 18.29 17.20 -4.32
N GLN A 240 19.37 17.98 -4.32
CA GLN A 240 19.45 19.25 -3.59
C GLN A 240 18.51 20.33 -4.15
N ALA A 241 18.08 20.18 -5.39
CA ALA A 241 17.11 21.07 -6.03
C ALA A 241 15.64 20.74 -5.69
N LEU A 242 15.38 19.67 -4.90
CA LEU A 242 14.10 19.37 -4.26
C LEU A 242 13.82 20.30 -3.07
#